data_AF-A0A820WQ33-F1
#
_entry.id   AF-A0A820WQ33-F1
#
_cell.length_a   1.000
_cell.length_b   1.000
_cell.length_c   1.000
_cell.angle_alpha   90.00
_cell.angle_beta   90.00
_cell.angle_gamma   90.00
#
_symmetry.space_group_name_H-M   'P 1'
#
loop_
_entity.id
_entity.type
_entity.pdbx_description
1 polymer ?
#
loop_
_entity_poly.entity_id
_entity_poly.type
_entity_poly.pdbx_seq_one_letter_code
_entity_poly.pdbx_strand_id
1 'polypeptide(L)'
;MSFILYTGKPDKQEHGFCTNIVLDLCATVPRAINHKVYCDNYFTTIRLQVELEKLGIYTVGTVRPNRLTDLTMKNKKELSSKGRGAMDHRIAEVDGVTLCVTRWYDNNVVNCLSTLHGCESLDSVKRWSSQPKNVYIL
;
A
#
# COMPACT_ATOMS: atom_id res chain seq x y z
N MET A 1 21.60 6.87 -0.94
CA MET A 1 20.63 7.36 0.06
C MET A 1 20.36 8.83 -0.25
N SER A 2 19.10 9.20 -0.50
CA SER A 2 18.69 10.59 -0.77
C SER A 2 17.87 11.12 0.41
N PHE A 3 17.91 12.43 0.66
CA PHE A 3 17.05 13.09 1.65
C PHE A 3 16.58 14.43 1.10
N ILE A 4 15.39 14.84 1.53
CA ILE A 4 14.78 16.13 1.18
C ILE A 4 14.35 16.79 2.47
N LEU A 5 14.77 18.05 2.68
CA LEU A 5 14.33 18.83 3.83
C LEU A 5 12.90 19.32 3.59
N TYR A 6 12.00 19.05 4.54
CA TYR A 6 10.65 19.60 4.48
C TYR A 6 10.68 21.10 4.79
N THR A 7 10.32 21.92 3.81
CA THR A 7 10.28 23.39 3.91
C THR A 7 8.85 23.96 3.87
N GLY A 8 7.83 23.10 3.97
CA GLY A 8 6.43 23.47 3.81
C GLY A 8 5.83 22.93 2.51
N LYS A 9 4.60 23.35 2.22
CA LYS A 9 3.86 22.92 1.03
C LYS A 9 4.27 23.82 -0.16
N PRO A 10 4.82 23.26 -1.25
CA PRO A 10 5.20 24.04 -2.43
C PRO A 10 3.97 24.48 -3.24
N ASP A 11 4.11 25.59 -3.98
CA ASP A 11 3.05 26.23 -4.76
C ASP A 11 2.59 25.38 -5.96
N LYS A 12 3.50 24.62 -6.58
CA LYS A 12 3.19 23.74 -7.72
C LYS A 12 3.30 22.27 -7.32
N GLN A 13 2.25 21.50 -7.66
CA GLN A 13 2.17 20.07 -7.36
C GLN A 13 1.58 19.34 -8.57
N GLU A 14 2.46 18.73 -9.36
CA GLU A 14 2.06 17.99 -10.56
C GLU A 14 1.23 16.74 -10.23
N HIS A 15 1.68 15.93 -9.26
CA HIS A 15 1.02 14.67 -8.88
C HIS A 15 0.47 14.67 -7.43
N GLY A 16 0.47 15.85 -6.80
CA GLY A 16 0.16 16.05 -5.39
C GLY A 16 1.38 15.95 -4.48
N PHE A 17 1.32 16.67 -3.36
CA PHE A 17 2.43 16.85 -2.41
C PHE A 17 3.18 15.55 -2.04
N CYS A 18 2.45 14.54 -1.57
CA CYS A 18 3.05 13.28 -1.11
C CYS A 18 3.73 12.50 -2.23
N THR A 19 3.12 12.49 -3.41
CA THR A 19 3.62 11.77 -4.59
C THR A 19 4.94 12.37 -5.06
N ASN A 20 4.99 13.69 -5.19
CA ASN A 20 6.18 14.40 -5.67
C ASN A 20 7.39 14.14 -4.76
N ILE A 21 7.21 14.20 -3.43
CA ILE A 21 8.30 13.93 -2.47
C ILE A 21 8.93 12.55 -2.70
N VAL A 22 8.11 11.52 -2.87
CA VAL A 22 8.64 10.15 -3.03
C VAL A 22 9.29 9.98 -4.40
N LEU A 23 8.74 10.59 -5.46
CA LEU A 23 9.36 10.58 -6.78
C LEU A 23 10.74 11.26 -6.76
N ASP A 24 10.85 12.41 -6.09
CA ASP A 24 12.11 13.13 -5.93
C ASP A 24 13.14 12.30 -5.13
N LEU A 25 12.71 11.64 -4.05
CA LEU A 25 13.57 10.71 -3.29
C LEU A 25 14.04 9.53 -4.14
N CYS A 26 13.18 9.05 -5.05
CA CYS A 26 13.47 7.93 -5.94
C CYS A 26 14.19 8.34 -7.23
N ALA A 27 14.50 9.62 -7.45
CA ALA A 27 15.10 10.10 -8.71
C ALA A 27 16.43 9.41 -9.07
N THR A 28 17.18 8.96 -8.06
CA THR A 28 18.46 8.26 -8.22
C THR A 28 18.34 6.73 -8.20
N VAL A 29 17.14 6.19 -7.98
CA VAL A 29 16.91 4.75 -7.95
C VAL A 29 16.96 4.21 -9.38
N PRO A 30 17.80 3.21 -9.67
CA PRO A 30 17.85 2.60 -10.99
C PRO A 30 16.52 1.98 -11.38
N ARG A 31 16.11 2.24 -12.62
CA ARG A 31 14.82 1.88 -13.20
C ARG A 31 14.85 0.49 -13.83
N ALA A 32 13.69 -0.19 -13.84
CA ALA A 32 13.48 -1.46 -14.54
C ALA A 32 14.47 -2.60 -14.18
N ILE A 33 15.05 -2.56 -12.97
CA ILE A 33 15.92 -3.64 -12.46
C ILE A 33 15.37 -4.29 -11.19
N ASN A 34 14.04 -4.36 -11.08
CA ASN A 34 13.31 -5.05 -10.00
C ASN A 34 13.51 -4.43 -8.60
N HIS A 35 13.72 -3.11 -8.55
CA HIS A 35 13.70 -2.34 -7.31
C HIS A 35 12.30 -2.25 -6.72
N LYS A 36 12.24 -2.19 -5.38
CA LYS A 36 11.01 -2.19 -4.59
C LYS A 36 11.07 -1.07 -3.58
N VAL A 37 10.07 -0.21 -3.58
CA VAL A 37 9.93 0.89 -2.62
C VAL A 37 8.76 0.59 -1.70
N TYR A 38 9.05 0.62 -0.39
CA TYR A 38 8.05 0.42 0.66
C TYR A 38 7.70 1.76 1.29
N CYS A 39 6.42 2.13 1.23
CA CYS A 39 5.92 3.43 1.67
C CYS A 39 5.03 3.31 2.92
N ASP A 40 5.16 4.28 3.83
CA ASP A 40 4.19 4.46 4.91
C ASP A 40 2.85 5.01 4.40
N ASN A 41 1.81 4.90 5.22
CA ASN A 41 0.44 5.33 4.91
C ASN A 41 0.33 6.80 4.54
N TYR A 42 1.24 7.65 5.03
CA TYR A 42 1.20 9.06 4.73
C TYR A 42 1.47 9.31 3.25
N PHE A 43 2.43 8.59 2.66
CA PHE A 43 2.89 8.80 1.29
C PHE A 43 2.15 7.94 0.26
N THR A 44 1.60 6.80 0.67
CA THR A 44 1.01 5.83 -0.25
C THR A 44 -0.28 6.36 -0.90
N THR A 45 -0.24 6.60 -2.21
CA THR A 45 -1.38 7.00 -3.05
C THR A 45 -1.44 6.13 -4.29
N ILE A 46 -2.62 6.03 -4.92
CA ILE A 46 -2.78 5.36 -6.22
C ILE A 46 -1.86 6.00 -7.26
N ARG A 47 -1.82 7.34 -7.31
CA ARG A 47 -0.97 8.07 -8.26
C ARG A 47 0.51 7.75 -8.09
N LEU A 48 1.02 7.67 -6.85
CA LEU A 48 2.41 7.32 -6.60
C LEU A 48 2.77 5.93 -7.14
N GLN A 49 1.88 4.95 -6.95
CA GLN A 49 2.13 3.58 -7.41
C GLN A 49 2.16 3.49 -8.93
N VAL A 50 1.23 4.18 -9.60
CA VAL A 50 1.21 4.28 -11.07
C VAL A 50 2.50 4.92 -11.60
N GLU A 51 2.93 6.03 -11.03
CA GLU A 51 4.14 6.74 -11.51
C GLU A 51 5.43 5.93 -11.28
N LEU A 52 5.58 5.29 -10.12
CA LEU A 52 6.76 4.46 -9.87
C LEU A 52 6.77 3.19 -10.74
N GLU A 53 5.62 2.57 -10.99
CA GLU A 53 5.54 1.42 -11.88
C GLU A 53 5.90 1.79 -13.33
N LYS A 54 5.46 2.96 -13.81
CA LYS A 54 5.88 3.49 -15.14
C LYS A 54 7.39 3.73 -15.23
N LEU A 55 8.06 3.95 -14.10
CA LEU A 55 9.53 4.00 -14.00
C LEU A 55 10.18 2.62 -13.82
N GLY A 56 9.40 1.54 -13.83
CA GLY A 56 9.88 0.17 -13.59
C GLY A 56 10.33 -0.06 -12.14
N ILE A 57 9.71 0.64 -11.18
CA ILE A 57 9.97 0.52 -9.75
C ILE A 57 8.70 0.04 -9.08
N TYR A 58 8.76 -1.16 -8.50
CA TYR A 58 7.65 -1.73 -7.78
C TYR A 58 7.40 -1.02 -6.46
N THR A 59 6.13 -0.95 -6.05
CA THR A 59 5.76 -0.29 -4.80
C THR A 59 4.80 -1.11 -3.95
N VAL A 60 4.96 -0.96 -2.64
CA VAL A 60 4.08 -1.57 -1.63
C VAL A 60 3.92 -0.57 -0.50
N GLY A 61 2.70 -0.36 -0.03
CA GLY A 61 2.50 0.53 1.12
C GLY A 61 1.16 0.30 1.79
N THR A 62 1.09 0.65 3.07
CA THR A 62 -0.22 0.75 3.74
C THR A 62 -0.95 1.97 3.19
N VAL A 63 -2.27 1.91 3.02
CA VAL A 63 -3.04 3.00 2.42
C VAL A 63 -4.22 3.38 3.29
N ARG A 64 -4.52 4.68 3.35
CA ARG A 64 -5.67 5.17 4.11
C ARG A 64 -6.98 4.88 3.35
N PRO A 65 -8.07 4.47 4.02
CA PRO A 65 -9.33 4.12 3.35
C PRO A 65 -9.90 5.23 2.46
N ASN A 66 -9.74 6.50 2.86
CA ASN A 66 -10.22 7.66 2.11
C ASN A 66 -9.46 7.92 0.80
N ARG A 67 -8.40 7.16 0.50
CA ARG A 67 -7.68 7.18 -0.78
C ARG A 67 -8.13 6.07 -1.74
N LEU A 68 -9.12 5.28 -1.33
CA LEU A 68 -9.68 4.13 -2.06
C LEU A 68 -11.20 4.32 -2.29
N THR A 69 -11.64 5.54 -2.58
CA THR A 69 -13.05 5.95 -2.52
C THR A 69 -13.98 5.15 -3.42
N ASP A 70 -13.50 4.67 -4.57
CA ASP A 70 -14.31 3.96 -5.56
C ASP A 70 -14.28 2.44 -5.39
N LEU A 71 -13.71 1.95 -4.28
CA LEU A 71 -13.48 0.52 -4.06
C LEU A 71 -14.41 -0.07 -2.98
N THR A 72 -15.36 -0.89 -3.41
CA THR A 72 -16.22 -1.66 -2.49
C THR A 72 -15.46 -2.89 -1.97
N MET A 73 -15.13 -2.86 -0.69
CA MET A 73 -14.46 -3.96 0.02
C MET A 73 -15.18 -4.28 1.33
N LYS A 74 -14.98 -5.51 1.82
CA LYS A 74 -15.55 -5.96 3.11
C LYS A 74 -15.29 -4.93 4.20
N ASN A 75 -16.33 -4.64 4.98
CA ASN A 75 -16.26 -3.70 6.07
C ASN A 75 -15.67 -4.36 7.33
N LYS A 76 -15.44 -3.55 8.37
CA LYS A 76 -14.84 -4.02 9.64
C LYS A 76 -15.64 -5.18 10.26
N LYS A 77 -16.98 -5.10 10.26
CA LYS A 77 -17.85 -6.10 10.88
C LYS A 77 -17.76 -7.44 10.17
N GLU A 78 -17.75 -7.42 8.83
CA GLU A 78 -17.63 -8.62 8.00
C GLU A 78 -16.27 -9.33 8.14
N LEU A 79 -15.20 -8.57 8.35
CA LEU A 79 -13.87 -9.14 8.55
C LEU A 79 -13.67 -9.60 9.99
N SER A 80 -14.08 -8.79 10.98
CA SER A 80 -13.89 -9.13 12.39
C SER A 80 -14.67 -10.38 12.80
N SER A 81 -15.84 -10.62 12.20
CA SER A 81 -16.63 -11.85 12.45
C SER A 81 -15.94 -13.13 11.97
N LYS A 82 -15.01 -13.02 11.01
CA LYS A 82 -14.20 -14.13 10.48
C LYS A 82 -12.88 -14.32 11.24
N GLY A 83 -12.61 -13.46 12.22
CA GLY A 83 -11.40 -13.50 13.04
C GLY A 83 -10.20 -12.77 12.43
N ARG A 84 -9.15 -12.63 13.25
CA ARG A 84 -7.89 -12.01 12.84
C ARG A 84 -7.22 -12.81 11.71
N GLY A 85 -6.70 -12.10 10.71
CA GLY A 85 -6.19 -12.68 9.46
C GLY A 85 -7.24 -12.73 8.34
N ALA A 86 -8.53 -12.53 8.63
CA ALA A 86 -9.56 -12.49 7.60
C ALA A 86 -9.28 -11.37 6.60
N MET A 87 -9.36 -11.70 5.30
CA MET A 87 -8.97 -10.79 4.23
C MET A 87 -10.01 -10.61 3.12
N ASP A 88 -9.79 -9.56 2.34
CA ASP A 88 -10.46 -9.21 1.10
C ASP A 88 -9.44 -8.54 0.18
N HIS A 89 -9.53 -8.75 -1.13
CA HIS A 89 -8.65 -8.08 -2.07
C HIS A 89 -9.39 -7.69 -3.35
N ARG A 90 -8.87 -6.67 -4.03
CA ARG A 90 -9.32 -6.25 -5.36
C ARG A 90 -8.10 -6.00 -6.23
N ILE A 91 -8.24 -6.32 -7.51
CA ILE A 91 -7.27 -5.97 -8.54
C ILE A 91 -7.97 -4.99 -9.48
N ALA A 92 -7.29 -3.92 -9.82
CA ALA A 92 -7.77 -2.92 -10.76
C ALA A 92 -6.61 -2.45 -11.65
N GLU A 93 -6.95 -1.99 -12.85
CA GLU A 93 -6.01 -1.32 -13.73
C GLU A 93 -6.25 0.19 -13.68
N VAL A 94 -5.19 0.98 -13.50
CA VAL A 94 -5.24 2.44 -13.49
C VAL A 94 -4.10 2.95 -14.36
N ASP A 95 -4.42 3.74 -15.38
CA ASP A 95 -3.46 4.27 -16.35
C ASP A 95 -2.52 3.19 -16.94
N GLY A 96 -3.05 2.00 -17.23
CA GLY A 96 -2.28 0.86 -17.76
C GLY A 96 -1.41 0.13 -16.72
N VAL A 97 -1.55 0.45 -15.43
CA VAL A 97 -0.83 -0.20 -14.33
C VAL A 97 -1.79 -1.06 -13.52
N THR A 98 -1.46 -2.34 -13.35
CA THR A 98 -2.21 -3.24 -12.46
C THR A 98 -1.85 -2.97 -11.00
N LEU A 99 -2.87 -2.73 -10.19
CA LEU A 99 -2.78 -2.49 -8.76
C LEU A 99 -3.57 -3.54 -8.00
N CYS A 100 -2.99 -4.05 -6.91
CA CYS A 100 -3.69 -4.87 -5.95
C CYS A 100 -3.92 -4.08 -4.67
N VAL A 101 -5.17 -4.04 -4.22
CA VAL A 101 -5.53 -3.60 -2.88
C VAL A 101 -5.86 -4.82 -2.05
N THR A 102 -5.11 -5.03 -0.98
CA THR A 102 -5.38 -6.08 0.00
C THR A 102 -5.83 -5.45 1.31
N ARG A 103 -6.93 -5.96 1.87
CA ARG A 103 -7.46 -5.57 3.16
C ARG A 103 -7.52 -6.79 4.06
N TRP A 104 -7.00 -6.67 5.27
CA TRP A 104 -7.11 -7.71 6.29
C TRP A 104 -7.48 -7.15 7.64
N TYR A 105 -8.01 -8.01 8.49
CA TYR A 105 -8.30 -7.69 9.88
C TYR A 105 -7.16 -8.15 10.78
N ASP A 106 -6.49 -7.19 11.41
CA ASP A 106 -5.57 -7.44 12.51
C ASP A 106 -6.27 -7.13 13.84
N ASN A 107 -5.74 -6.21 14.66
CA ASN A 107 -6.50 -5.56 15.73
C ASN A 107 -7.58 -4.61 15.17
N ASN A 108 -7.34 -4.08 13.96
CA ASN A 108 -8.27 -3.26 13.21
C ASN A 108 -8.08 -3.55 11.71
N VAL A 109 -8.92 -2.94 10.86
CA VAL A 109 -8.81 -3.07 9.41
C VAL A 109 -7.55 -2.38 8.92
N VAL A 110 -6.71 -3.10 8.19
CA VAL A 110 -5.55 -2.57 7.49
C VAL A 110 -5.79 -2.68 5.99
N ASN A 111 -5.36 -1.66 5.24
CA ASN A 111 -5.35 -1.70 3.77
C ASN A 111 -3.90 -1.57 3.30
N CYS A 112 -3.53 -2.37 2.31
CA CYS A 112 -2.28 -2.28 1.58
C CYS A 112 -2.58 -2.11 0.10
N LEU A 113 -1.80 -1.26 -0.55
CA LEU A 113 -1.80 -1.05 -1.99
C LEU A 113 -0.44 -1.50 -2.53
N SER A 114 -0.44 -2.26 -3.63
CA SER A 114 0.78 -2.81 -4.22
C SER A 114 0.72 -2.92 -5.74
N THR A 115 1.84 -2.68 -6.41
CA THR A 115 2.08 -3.07 -7.82
C THR A 115 2.85 -4.40 -7.94
N LEU A 116 3.31 -4.95 -6.82
CA LEU A 116 4.19 -6.12 -6.80
C LEU A 116 3.48 -7.41 -6.40
N HIS A 117 2.69 -7.34 -5.32
CA HIS A 117 2.14 -8.52 -4.66
C HIS A 117 0.62 -8.56 -4.80
N GLY A 118 0.13 -9.71 -5.23
CA GLY A 118 -1.28 -10.10 -5.13
C GLY A 118 -1.58 -10.83 -3.81
N CYS A 119 -2.66 -11.62 -3.81
CA CYS A 119 -3.13 -12.36 -2.63
C CYS A 119 -2.63 -13.82 -2.58
N GLU A 120 -1.64 -14.19 -3.40
CA GLU A 120 -1.29 -15.60 -3.65
C GLU A 120 -0.28 -16.18 -2.66
N SER A 121 0.49 -15.33 -1.97
CA SER A 121 1.50 -15.75 -0.99
C SER A 121 1.01 -15.50 0.44
N LEU A 122 0.21 -16.43 0.96
CA LEU A 122 -0.25 -16.39 2.35
C LEU A 122 0.67 -17.21 3.25
N ASP A 123 1.10 -16.62 4.36
CA ASP A 123 1.98 -17.26 5.33
C ASP A 123 1.37 -17.27 6.74
N SER A 124 1.74 -18.28 7.52
CA SER A 124 1.32 -18.39 8.91
C SER A 124 2.30 -17.70 9.84
N VAL A 125 1.84 -16.70 10.60
CA VAL A 125 2.66 -15.97 11.58
C VAL A 125 2.11 -16.06 12.99
N LYS A 126 3.02 -16.07 13.97
CA LYS A 126 2.68 -15.92 15.38
C LYS A 126 2.70 -14.43 15.74
N ARG A 127 1.58 -13.90 16.22
CA ARG A 127 1.50 -12.53 16.72
C ARG A 127 0.93 -12.48 18.13
N TRP A 128 1.35 -11.45 18.86
CA TRP A 128 0.76 -11.14 20.15
C TRP A 128 -0.71 -10.75 19.96
N SER A 129 -1.58 -11.30 20.80
CA SER A 129 -3.00 -11.01 20.87
C SER A 129 -3.38 -10.97 22.35
N SER A 130 -4.25 -10.04 22.74
CA SER A 130 -4.88 -10.04 24.06
C SER A 130 -5.90 -11.18 24.22
N GLN A 131 -6.39 -11.71 23.10
CA GLN A 131 -7.20 -12.93 23.03
C GLN A 131 -6.29 -14.18 22.96
N PRO A 132 -6.78 -15.37 23.35
CA PRO A 132 -5.97 -16.59 23.42
C PRO A 132 -5.14 -16.86 22.16
N LYS A 133 -3.94 -17.42 22.35
CA LYS A 133 -2.89 -17.58 21.34
C LYS A 133 -3.36 -18.42 20.15
N ASN A 134 -3.58 -17.77 19.02
CA ASN A 134 -3.83 -18.43 17.73
C ASN A 134 -2.71 -18.08 16.73
N VAL A 135 -2.37 -19.03 15.86
CA VAL A 135 -1.55 -18.77 14.67
C VAL A 135 -2.48 -18.13 13.64
N TYR A 136 -2.03 -17.04 13.01
CA TYR A 136 -2.84 -16.30 12.03
C TYR A 136 -2.22 -16.45 10.64
N ILE A 137 -3.07 -16.66 9.65
CA ILE A 137 -2.69 -16.62 8.23
C ILE A 137 -2.76 -15.16 7.79
N LEU A 138 -1.70 -14.64 7.17
CA LEU A 138 -1.62 -13.29 6.61
C LEU A 138 -1.23 -13.34 5.14
#